data_AF-A0A932ZUJ5-F1
#
_entry.id   AF-A0A932ZUJ5-F1
#
_cell.length_a   1.000
_cell.length_b   1.000
_cell.length_c   1.000
_cell.angle_alpha   90.00
_cell.angle_beta   90.00
_cell.angle_gamma   90.00
#
_symmetry.space_group_name_H-M   'P 1'
#
loop_
_entity.id
_entity.type
_entity.pdbx_description
1 polymer ?
#
loop_
_entity_poly.entity_id
_entity_poly.type
_entity_poly.pdbx_seq_one_letter_code
_entity_poly.pdbx_strand_id
1 'polypeptide(L)'
;MKKILIFLSLLLFAGLGCAPTTVSLADDFKPVEGKASSPTGEDSSKEGPYERRVMTAISYDGLSYTENGTWIADQAHVPDAVIKNDTIYLYYTGWIVGDHLNTSAVAISEDQGQTWTYKYVNLENAGSIDRLVDPDIVLLEDGTFRLFFTAGNPQGIHYAEGTDGITFAYMGSIFAQTDDIAIDSTTIKIGDTWHMYALSGEGINRLWHLTSTDGLSFTVYDLISFPNAGVPSMPSNGIWIDNKFYLFLYAADGSIGSMWTKNGFDWYPSEQTHLQPTENELYVKDPTVVQLDNGQNLMFYVTNIP
;
A
#
# COMPACT_ATOMS: atom_id res chain seq x y z
N MET A 1 27.99 -72.96 23.90
CA MET A 1 27.30 -71.65 23.91
C MET A 1 27.36 -71.07 22.50
N LYS A 2 26.25 -71.07 21.76
CA LYS A 2 26.16 -70.57 20.38
C LYS A 2 25.94 -69.04 20.40
N LYS A 3 26.74 -68.29 19.64
CA LYS A 3 26.47 -66.86 19.34
C LYS A 3 25.80 -66.76 17.98
N ILE A 4 24.63 -66.14 17.96
CA ILE A 4 23.78 -65.91 16.79
C ILE A 4 24.26 -64.61 16.12
N LEU A 5 24.46 -64.66 14.80
CA LEU A 5 24.77 -63.51 13.95
C LEU A 5 23.44 -62.94 13.44
N ILE A 6 23.10 -61.70 13.80
CA ILE A 6 21.91 -60.99 13.30
C ILE A 6 22.34 -60.11 12.14
N PHE A 7 21.82 -60.41 10.95
CA PHE A 7 21.93 -59.56 9.76
C PHE A 7 20.83 -58.49 9.83
N LEU A 8 21.22 -57.21 9.86
CA LEU A 8 20.30 -56.08 9.77
C LEU A 8 20.21 -55.65 8.30
N SER A 9 19.10 -55.97 7.64
CA SER A 9 18.80 -55.49 6.29
C SER A 9 18.23 -54.08 6.36
N LEU A 10 18.99 -53.09 5.88
CA LEU A 10 18.54 -51.72 5.70
C LEU A 10 17.62 -51.66 4.47
N LEU A 11 16.32 -51.46 4.66
CA LEU A 11 15.39 -51.11 3.58
C LEU A 11 15.49 -49.61 3.31
N LEU A 12 16.08 -49.24 2.16
CA LEU A 12 15.96 -47.89 1.60
C LEU A 12 14.54 -47.74 1.02
N PHE A 13 13.70 -46.94 1.68
CA PHE A 13 12.50 -46.39 1.06
C PHE A 13 12.92 -45.16 0.23
N ALA A 14 13.04 -45.34 -1.08
CA ALA A 14 13.10 -44.21 -2.01
C ALA A 14 11.69 -43.61 -2.13
N GLY A 15 11.40 -42.63 -1.29
CA GLY A 15 10.22 -41.78 -1.44
C GLY A 15 10.39 -40.90 -2.69
N LEU A 16 9.75 -41.27 -3.78
CA LEU A 16 9.45 -40.35 -4.88
C LEU A 16 8.44 -39.33 -4.38
N GLY A 17 8.93 -38.30 -3.67
CA GLY A 17 8.14 -37.12 -3.37
C GLY A 17 7.89 -36.39 -4.69
N CYS A 18 6.63 -36.34 -5.14
CA CYS A 18 6.21 -35.34 -6.10
C CYS A 18 6.51 -33.97 -5.49
N ALA A 19 7.51 -33.27 -6.01
CA ALA A 19 7.65 -31.85 -5.76
C ALA A 19 6.35 -31.19 -6.23
N PRO A 20 5.64 -30.41 -5.40
CA PRO A 20 4.52 -29.63 -5.87
C PRO A 20 5.04 -28.69 -6.95
N THR A 21 4.54 -28.84 -8.18
CA THR A 21 4.73 -27.85 -9.23
C THR A 21 4.01 -26.58 -8.80
N THR A 22 4.74 -25.63 -8.23
CA THR A 22 4.30 -24.26 -8.07
C THR A 22 4.12 -23.68 -9.47
N VAL A 23 2.87 -23.56 -9.91
CA VAL A 23 2.56 -22.77 -11.11
C VAL A 23 2.90 -21.33 -10.73
N SER A 24 3.92 -20.74 -11.36
CA SER A 24 4.22 -19.34 -11.11
C SER A 24 3.03 -18.49 -11.54
N LEU A 25 2.75 -17.44 -10.77
CA LEU A 25 1.79 -16.44 -11.20
C LEU A 25 2.22 -15.86 -12.57
N ALA A 26 1.23 -15.63 -13.43
CA ALA A 26 1.41 -15.01 -14.72
C ALA A 26 0.73 -13.65 -14.73
N ASP A 27 1.29 -12.71 -15.50
CA ASP A 27 0.71 -11.39 -15.70
C ASP A 27 -0.67 -11.47 -16.33
N ASP A 28 -1.60 -10.65 -15.86
CA ASP A 28 -2.85 -10.36 -16.58
C ASP A 28 -2.65 -9.26 -17.62
N PHE A 29 -1.76 -8.31 -17.32
CA PHE A 29 -1.43 -7.19 -18.20
C PHE A 29 0.04 -6.78 -18.04
N LYS A 30 0.54 -5.93 -18.94
CA LYS A 30 1.83 -5.25 -18.77
C LYS A 30 1.59 -3.80 -18.37
N PRO A 31 2.30 -3.28 -17.35
CA PRO A 31 2.20 -1.86 -17.01
C PRO A 31 2.59 -1.03 -18.23
N VAL A 32 1.86 0.07 -18.41
CA VAL A 32 2.15 1.02 -19.49
C VAL A 32 3.43 1.80 -19.17
N GLU A 33 4.10 2.28 -20.21
CA GLU A 33 5.28 3.15 -20.11
C GLU A 33 4.96 4.54 -20.68
N GLY A 34 5.45 5.58 -20.03
CA GLY A 34 5.28 6.98 -20.42
C GLY A 34 3.95 7.60 -20.00
N LYS A 35 3.84 8.90 -20.21
CA LYS A 35 2.65 9.70 -19.88
C LYS A 35 1.49 9.36 -20.83
N ALA A 36 0.27 9.34 -20.30
CA ALA A 36 -0.93 9.42 -21.12
C ALA A 36 -1.34 10.88 -21.33
N SER A 37 -2.23 11.11 -22.30
CA SER A 37 -2.89 12.41 -22.46
C SER A 37 -3.64 12.76 -21.17
N SER A 38 -3.58 14.03 -20.77
CA SER A 38 -4.34 14.50 -19.62
C SER A 38 -5.84 14.25 -19.83
N PRO A 39 -6.61 13.99 -18.76
CA PRO A 39 -8.06 13.94 -18.81
C PRO A 39 -8.61 15.20 -19.48
N THR A 40 -9.72 15.06 -20.21
CA THR A 40 -10.40 16.22 -20.81
C THR A 40 -11.58 16.65 -19.94
N GLY A 41 -11.97 17.93 -19.99
CA GLY A 41 -13.12 18.45 -19.24
C GLY A 41 -12.77 18.88 -17.81
N GLU A 42 -13.70 18.70 -16.87
CA GLU A 42 -13.59 19.16 -15.47
C GLU A 42 -12.40 18.55 -14.71
N ASP A 43 -11.86 17.43 -15.18
CA ASP A 43 -10.70 16.74 -14.58
C ASP A 43 -9.36 17.16 -15.20
N SER A 44 -9.35 18.03 -16.23
CA SER A 44 -8.12 18.40 -16.97
C SER A 44 -7.11 19.22 -16.18
N SER A 45 -7.50 19.80 -15.04
CA SER A 45 -6.61 20.55 -14.14
C SER A 45 -6.20 19.76 -12.89
N LYS A 46 -6.63 18.51 -12.76
CA LYS A 46 -6.34 17.67 -11.60
C LYS A 46 -5.16 16.77 -11.92
N GLU A 47 -4.11 16.85 -11.09
CA GLU A 47 -3.03 15.88 -11.13
C GLU A 47 -3.58 14.47 -10.90
N GLY A 48 -3.03 13.48 -11.59
CA GLY A 48 -3.56 12.12 -11.54
C GLY A 48 -2.55 11.06 -11.94
N PRO A 49 -2.96 9.78 -11.92
CA PRO A 49 -2.06 8.68 -12.26
C PRO A 49 -1.46 8.83 -13.67
N TYR A 50 -2.16 9.40 -14.65
CA TYR A 50 -1.75 9.50 -16.06
C TYR A 50 -0.35 10.11 -16.32
N GLU A 51 0.21 10.88 -15.37
CA GLU A 51 1.52 11.53 -15.48
C GLU A 51 2.51 11.13 -14.39
N ARG A 52 2.14 10.15 -13.55
CA ARG A 52 2.86 9.72 -12.36
C ARG A 52 3.45 8.33 -12.53
N ARG A 53 4.45 8.00 -11.73
CA ARG A 53 5.06 6.66 -11.69
C ARG A 53 5.36 6.25 -10.27
N VAL A 54 5.38 4.94 -10.05
CA VAL A 54 5.85 4.33 -8.80
C VAL A 54 7.28 3.84 -8.98
N MET A 55 8.15 4.29 -8.07
CA MET A 55 9.57 3.97 -7.98
C MET A 55 9.88 3.38 -6.60
N THR A 56 11.11 2.88 -6.39
CA THR A 56 11.52 2.37 -5.07
C THR A 56 12.76 3.05 -4.50
N ALA A 57 12.83 3.08 -3.17
CA ALA A 57 14.00 3.47 -2.39
C ALA A 57 14.23 2.43 -1.27
N ILE A 58 15.46 2.33 -0.79
CA ILE A 58 15.85 1.34 0.21
C ILE A 58 16.41 2.00 1.47
N SER A 59 16.22 1.35 2.61
CA SER A 59 16.78 1.74 3.89
C SER A 59 17.13 0.51 4.74
N TYR A 60 18.17 0.59 5.56
CA TYR A 60 18.50 -0.45 6.55
C TYR A 60 18.14 -0.08 7.99
N ASP A 61 17.87 1.20 8.25
CA ASP A 61 17.47 1.72 9.56
C ASP A 61 15.97 2.09 9.61
N GLY A 62 15.28 2.04 8.47
CA GLY A 62 13.87 2.40 8.32
C GLY A 62 13.63 3.92 8.27
N LEU A 63 14.68 4.74 8.30
CA LEU A 63 14.60 6.20 8.40
C LEU A 63 15.45 6.93 7.36
N SER A 64 16.61 6.41 7.00
CA SER A 64 17.49 6.97 5.99
C SER A 64 17.31 6.20 4.70
N TYR A 65 16.60 6.79 3.73
CA TYR A 65 16.29 6.15 2.46
C TYR A 65 17.24 6.63 1.35
N THR A 66 17.52 5.74 0.41
CA THR A 66 18.28 6.04 -0.80
C THR A 66 17.53 5.47 -1.99
N GLU A 67 17.25 6.31 -2.97
CA GLU A 67 16.66 5.90 -4.25
C GLU A 67 17.55 4.86 -4.93
N ASN A 68 16.94 3.82 -5.49
CA ASN A 68 17.67 2.76 -6.18
C ASN A 68 17.37 2.71 -7.70
N GLY A 69 16.52 3.62 -8.19
CA GLY A 69 16.14 3.71 -9.60
C GLY A 69 15.26 2.57 -10.11
N THR A 70 14.75 1.69 -9.23
CA THR A 70 13.86 0.60 -9.64
C THR A 70 12.48 1.15 -9.95
N TRP A 71 12.05 0.92 -11.19
CA TRP A 71 10.75 1.28 -11.71
C TRP A 71 9.74 0.15 -11.49
N ILE A 72 8.53 0.50 -11.06
CA ILE A 72 7.41 -0.43 -10.92
C ILE A 72 6.42 -0.24 -12.06
N ALA A 73 5.84 0.95 -12.19
CA ALA A 73 4.85 1.25 -13.22
C ALA A 73 4.82 2.74 -13.50
N ASP A 74 4.71 3.09 -14.79
CA ASP A 74 4.23 4.41 -15.17
C ASP A 74 2.70 4.41 -15.16
N GLN A 75 2.17 5.62 -15.12
CA GLN A 75 0.76 5.90 -14.98
C GLN A 75 0.14 5.33 -13.69
N ALA A 76 0.90 5.36 -12.60
CA ALA A 76 0.59 4.74 -11.31
C ALA A 76 0.71 5.74 -10.15
N HIS A 77 -0.15 5.58 -9.13
CA HIS A 77 -0.33 6.55 -8.06
C HIS A 77 -0.90 5.88 -6.79
N VAL A 78 -0.77 6.54 -5.62
CA VAL A 78 -1.23 6.06 -4.30
C VAL A 78 -0.88 4.58 -4.07
N PRO A 79 0.42 4.23 -4.02
CA PRO A 79 0.81 2.87 -3.72
C PRO A 79 0.58 2.54 -2.25
N ASP A 80 0.09 1.34 -1.96
CA ASP A 80 0.15 0.76 -0.61
C ASP A 80 0.49 -0.72 -0.66
N ALA A 81 1.22 -1.22 0.36
CA ALA A 81 1.86 -2.52 0.29
C ALA A 81 1.80 -3.29 1.60
N VAL A 82 1.69 -4.62 1.47
CA VAL A 82 1.83 -5.59 2.56
C VAL A 82 2.70 -6.76 2.14
N ILE A 83 3.26 -7.46 3.12
CA ILE A 83 3.96 -8.74 2.91
C ILE A 83 3.15 -9.86 3.53
N LYS A 84 2.93 -10.93 2.76
CA LYS A 84 2.35 -12.19 3.26
C LYS A 84 3.19 -13.35 2.75
N ASN A 85 3.72 -14.17 3.66
CA ASN A 85 4.56 -15.33 3.33
C ASN A 85 5.73 -14.97 2.38
N ASP A 86 6.47 -13.91 2.72
CA ASP A 86 7.62 -13.40 1.97
C ASP A 86 7.29 -12.85 0.56
N THR A 87 6.01 -12.83 0.18
CA THR A 87 5.51 -12.21 -1.04
C THR A 87 5.06 -10.78 -0.77
N ILE A 88 5.54 -9.83 -1.57
CA ILE A 88 5.11 -8.43 -1.55
C ILE A 88 3.87 -8.29 -2.43
N TYR A 89 2.81 -7.68 -1.89
CA TYR A 89 1.63 -7.26 -2.62
C TYR A 89 1.57 -5.74 -2.59
N LEU A 90 1.85 -5.11 -3.74
CA LEU A 90 1.83 -3.66 -3.91
C LEU A 90 0.60 -3.27 -4.72
N TYR A 91 -0.36 -2.66 -4.06
CA TYR A 91 -1.54 -2.09 -4.69
C TYR A 91 -1.25 -0.66 -5.12
N TYR A 92 -1.83 -0.21 -6.22
CA TYR A 92 -1.72 1.16 -6.67
C TYR A 92 -2.89 1.52 -7.57
N THR A 93 -3.24 2.79 -7.64
CA THR A 93 -4.17 3.33 -8.65
C THR A 93 -3.45 3.50 -9.97
N GLY A 94 -3.92 2.85 -11.02
CA GLY A 94 -3.41 3.01 -12.39
C GLY A 94 -4.35 3.80 -13.29
N TRP A 95 -3.80 4.63 -14.18
CA TRP A 95 -4.61 5.29 -15.22
C TRP A 95 -5.03 4.32 -16.30
N ILE A 96 -4.08 3.57 -16.88
CA ILE A 96 -4.34 2.48 -17.81
C ILE A 96 -3.82 1.20 -17.16
N VAL A 97 -4.74 0.29 -16.86
CA VAL A 97 -4.46 -1.01 -16.26
C VAL A 97 -4.97 -2.06 -17.24
N GLY A 98 -4.09 -2.56 -18.12
CA GLY A 98 -4.50 -3.44 -19.22
C GLY A 98 -5.56 -2.80 -20.11
N ASP A 99 -6.78 -3.32 -20.07
CA ASP A 99 -7.97 -2.81 -20.76
C ASP A 99 -8.92 -1.99 -19.86
N HIS A 100 -8.54 -1.75 -18.59
CA HIS A 100 -9.28 -0.93 -17.64
C HIS A 100 -8.69 0.49 -17.54
N LEU A 101 -9.55 1.45 -17.21
CA LEU A 101 -9.18 2.86 -17.01
C LEU A 101 -9.43 3.30 -15.57
N ASN A 102 -8.46 3.97 -14.96
CA ASN A 102 -8.57 4.65 -13.67
C ASN A 102 -9.13 3.76 -12.56
N THR A 103 -8.38 2.68 -12.28
CA THR A 103 -8.72 1.63 -11.30
C THR A 103 -7.44 1.14 -10.63
N SER A 104 -7.56 0.47 -9.50
CA SER A 104 -6.40 -0.11 -8.84
C SER A 104 -6.00 -1.45 -9.44
N ALA A 105 -4.71 -1.74 -9.34
CA ALA A 105 -4.10 -3.01 -9.68
C ALA A 105 -3.21 -3.49 -8.54
N VAL A 106 -2.70 -4.72 -8.64
CA VAL A 106 -1.69 -5.24 -7.73
C VAL A 106 -0.47 -5.74 -8.51
N ALA A 107 0.71 -5.26 -8.12
CA ALA A 107 1.99 -5.82 -8.52
C ALA A 107 2.47 -6.75 -7.40
N ILE A 108 2.85 -7.97 -7.76
CA ILE A 108 3.22 -9.03 -6.83
C ILE A 108 4.67 -9.43 -7.05
N SER A 109 5.47 -9.45 -5.99
CA SER A 109 6.85 -9.90 -6.03
C SER A 109 7.09 -11.07 -5.07
N GLU A 110 7.58 -12.19 -5.61
CA GLU A 110 7.95 -13.39 -4.87
C GLU A 110 9.47 -13.48 -4.61
N ASP A 111 10.23 -12.44 -4.98
CA ASP A 111 11.69 -12.43 -4.97
C ASP A 111 12.27 -11.15 -4.35
N GLN A 112 11.60 -10.64 -3.31
CA GLN A 112 12.01 -9.47 -2.52
C GLN A 112 12.10 -8.17 -3.35
N GLY A 113 11.18 -7.99 -4.30
CA GLY A 113 11.04 -6.77 -5.10
C GLY A 113 11.90 -6.73 -6.36
N GLN A 114 12.55 -7.84 -6.75
CA GLN A 114 13.40 -7.88 -7.93
C GLN A 114 12.60 -8.03 -9.23
N THR A 115 11.56 -8.84 -9.22
CA THR A 115 10.62 -9.01 -10.33
C THR A 115 9.18 -8.90 -9.87
N TRP A 116 8.30 -8.55 -10.81
CA TRP A 116 6.92 -8.20 -10.54
C TRP A 116 5.98 -8.88 -11.52
N THR A 117 4.91 -9.46 -10.98
CA THR A 117 3.77 -9.96 -11.73
C THR A 117 2.56 -9.04 -11.52
N TYR A 118 1.93 -8.60 -12.61
CA TYR A 118 0.86 -7.61 -12.57
C TYR A 118 -0.50 -8.27 -12.75
N LYS A 119 -1.39 -8.05 -11.78
CA LYS A 119 -2.72 -8.65 -11.73
C LYS A 119 -3.80 -7.58 -11.60
N TYR A 120 -4.97 -7.86 -12.19
CA TYR A 120 -6.15 -7.06 -11.89
C TYR A 120 -6.57 -7.27 -10.43
N VAL A 121 -7.04 -6.22 -9.77
CA VAL A 121 -7.77 -6.37 -8.50
C VAL A 121 -9.21 -6.70 -8.85
N ASN A 122 -9.68 -7.87 -8.43
CA ASN A 122 -11.02 -8.34 -8.73
C ASN A 122 -11.94 -8.11 -7.54
N LEU A 123 -12.97 -7.28 -7.72
CA LEU A 123 -13.96 -7.01 -6.68
C LEU A 123 -15.26 -7.77 -6.97
N GLU A 124 -15.56 -8.77 -6.14
CA GLU A 124 -16.80 -9.54 -6.20
C GLU A 124 -17.91 -8.87 -5.40
N ASN A 125 -19.17 -9.08 -5.79
CA ASN A 125 -20.35 -8.59 -5.08
C ASN A 125 -20.42 -7.05 -4.90
N ALA A 126 -19.69 -6.30 -5.74
CA ALA A 126 -19.59 -4.84 -5.66
C ALA A 126 -20.87 -4.08 -6.05
N GLY A 127 -21.83 -4.75 -6.71
CA GLY A 127 -23.05 -4.11 -7.19
C GLY A 127 -22.76 -2.97 -8.17
N SER A 128 -23.09 -1.74 -7.78
CA SER A 128 -22.95 -0.53 -8.61
C SER A 128 -21.72 0.32 -8.31
N ILE A 129 -20.76 -0.20 -7.53
CA ILE A 129 -19.48 0.49 -7.32
C ILE A 129 -18.78 0.66 -8.67
N ASP A 130 -18.50 1.91 -9.03
CA ASP A 130 -18.05 2.31 -10.36
C ASP A 130 -16.55 2.55 -10.46
N ARG A 131 -15.85 2.64 -9.31
CA ARG A 131 -14.42 2.90 -9.20
C ARG A 131 -13.83 2.24 -7.95
N LEU A 132 -12.60 1.77 -8.09
CA LEU A 132 -11.76 1.27 -7.00
C LEU A 132 -10.41 1.97 -7.13
N VAL A 133 -10.23 3.08 -6.44
CA VAL A 133 -9.01 3.90 -6.47
C VAL A 133 -8.53 4.21 -5.06
N ASP A 134 -7.32 4.73 -4.95
CA ASP A 134 -6.63 5.06 -3.70
C ASP A 134 -6.61 3.86 -2.72
N PRO A 135 -5.97 2.73 -3.11
CA PRO A 135 -5.99 1.53 -2.30
C PRO A 135 -5.18 1.72 -1.00
N ASP A 136 -5.73 1.20 0.09
CA ASP A 136 -5.16 1.22 1.44
C ASP A 136 -5.32 -0.19 2.03
N ILE A 137 -4.23 -0.94 2.11
CA ILE A 137 -4.24 -2.38 2.37
C ILE A 137 -3.67 -2.69 3.76
N VAL A 138 -4.39 -3.54 4.50
CA VAL A 138 -3.89 -4.11 5.75
C VAL A 138 -3.97 -5.62 5.72
N LEU A 139 -2.96 -6.26 6.32
CA LEU A 139 -2.97 -7.71 6.55
C LEU A 139 -3.42 -7.98 7.99
N LEU A 140 -4.53 -8.70 8.12
CA LEU A 140 -5.05 -9.10 9.43
C LEU A 140 -4.24 -10.26 10.01
N GLU A 141 -4.34 -10.45 11.33
CA GLU A 141 -3.61 -11.50 12.06
C GLU A 141 -3.93 -12.93 11.59
N ASP A 142 -5.13 -13.14 11.03
CA ASP A 142 -5.55 -14.42 10.44
C ASP A 142 -5.08 -14.60 8.98
N GLY A 143 -4.35 -13.63 8.43
CA GLY A 143 -3.85 -13.62 7.06
C GLY A 143 -4.84 -13.11 6.01
N THR A 144 -5.99 -12.59 6.42
CA THR A 144 -6.95 -11.93 5.52
C THR A 144 -6.38 -10.59 5.05
N PHE A 145 -6.42 -10.34 3.75
CA PHE A 145 -6.20 -9.03 3.16
C PHE A 145 -7.48 -8.22 3.33
N ARG A 146 -7.40 -7.06 3.99
CA ARG A 146 -8.50 -6.09 4.04
C ARG A 146 -8.07 -4.86 3.26
N LEU A 147 -8.77 -4.61 2.16
CA LEU A 147 -8.53 -3.48 1.27
C LEU A 147 -9.57 -2.41 1.54
N PHE A 148 -9.12 -1.25 1.98
CA PHE A 148 -9.87 0.00 1.95
C PHE A 148 -9.59 0.70 0.62
N PHE A 149 -10.57 1.45 0.12
CA PHE A 149 -10.44 2.17 -1.15
C PHE A 149 -11.46 3.29 -1.28
N THR A 150 -11.14 4.30 -2.07
CA THR A 150 -12.08 5.32 -2.52
C THR A 150 -12.99 4.76 -3.62
N ALA A 151 -14.30 4.95 -3.45
CA ALA A 151 -15.30 4.61 -4.47
C ALA A 151 -16.36 5.70 -4.64
N GLY A 152 -17.12 5.63 -5.73
CA GLY A 152 -18.34 6.39 -5.93
C GLY A 152 -19.60 5.61 -5.53
N ASN A 153 -20.69 6.35 -5.29
CA ASN A 153 -22.04 5.84 -4.99
C ASN A 153 -22.19 4.97 -3.70
N PRO A 154 -22.15 5.59 -2.50
CA PRO A 154 -21.83 6.99 -2.22
C PRO A 154 -20.33 7.28 -2.37
N GLN A 155 -19.95 8.54 -2.57
CA GLN A 155 -18.53 8.90 -2.50
C GLN A 155 -18.03 8.72 -1.07
N GLY A 156 -16.98 7.92 -0.89
CA GLY A 156 -16.44 7.63 0.43
C GLY A 156 -15.34 6.60 0.42
N ILE A 157 -14.98 6.17 1.63
CA ILE A 157 -14.12 5.03 1.89
C ILE A 157 -14.98 3.77 2.00
N HIS A 158 -14.60 2.77 1.23
CA HIS A 158 -15.22 1.46 1.16
C HIS A 158 -14.21 0.39 1.56
N TYR A 159 -14.67 -0.84 1.79
CA TYR A 159 -13.77 -1.94 2.06
C TYR A 159 -14.22 -3.28 1.44
N ALA A 160 -13.22 -4.13 1.24
CA ALA A 160 -13.36 -5.47 0.73
C ALA A 160 -12.34 -6.40 1.40
N GLU A 161 -12.62 -7.69 1.42
CA GLU A 161 -11.75 -8.69 2.06
C GLU A 161 -11.45 -9.86 1.13
N GLY A 162 -10.21 -10.36 1.19
CA GLY A 162 -9.71 -11.44 0.35
C GLY A 162 -8.65 -12.26 1.06
N THR A 163 -8.32 -13.44 0.52
CA THR A 163 -7.30 -14.33 1.12
C THR A 163 -6.09 -14.56 0.22
N ASP A 164 -6.19 -14.23 -1.07
CA ASP A 164 -5.14 -14.42 -2.08
C ASP A 164 -4.43 -13.12 -2.48
N GLY A 165 -4.94 -11.96 -2.04
CA GLY A 165 -4.42 -10.64 -2.37
C GLY A 165 -4.81 -10.14 -3.78
N ILE A 166 -5.65 -10.86 -4.52
CA ILE A 166 -6.05 -10.53 -5.89
C ILE A 166 -7.56 -10.38 -5.98
N THR A 167 -8.30 -11.30 -5.36
CA THR A 167 -9.75 -11.36 -5.39
C THR A 167 -10.32 -10.98 -4.03
N PHE A 168 -11.21 -10.01 -4.02
CA PHE A 168 -11.81 -9.45 -2.82
C PHE A 168 -13.32 -9.49 -2.91
N ALA A 169 -13.98 -9.92 -1.84
CA ALA A 169 -15.41 -9.76 -1.67
C ALA A 169 -15.70 -8.36 -1.13
N TYR A 170 -16.51 -7.58 -1.83
CA TYR A 170 -16.97 -6.28 -1.35
C TYR A 170 -17.81 -6.43 -0.08
N MET A 171 -17.48 -5.63 0.94
CA MET A 171 -18.08 -5.75 2.26
C MET A 171 -18.94 -4.53 2.64
N GLY A 172 -18.70 -3.36 2.04
CA GLY A 172 -19.54 -2.18 2.23
C GLY A 172 -18.79 -0.85 2.21
N SER A 173 -19.53 0.22 2.52
CA SER A 173 -18.97 1.55 2.80
C SER A 173 -18.61 1.64 4.29
N ILE A 174 -17.42 2.16 4.58
CA ILE A 174 -16.93 2.41 5.95
C ILE A 174 -17.30 3.82 6.38
N PHE A 175 -17.04 4.80 5.51
CA PHE A 175 -17.19 6.20 5.86
C PHE A 175 -17.47 7.04 4.61
N ALA A 176 -18.59 7.74 4.61
CA ALA A 176 -19.01 8.67 3.57
C ALA A 176 -19.64 9.90 4.22
N GLN A 177 -19.46 11.06 3.61
CA GLN A 177 -20.01 12.33 4.08
C GLN A 177 -20.99 12.89 3.05
N THR A 178 -22.09 13.49 3.51
CA THR A 178 -23.12 14.08 2.64
C THR A 178 -22.79 15.52 2.24
N ASP A 179 -22.19 16.26 3.16
CA ASP A 179 -21.88 17.70 3.01
C ASP A 179 -20.36 17.97 2.93
N ASP A 180 -19.57 16.91 2.79
CA ASP A 180 -18.12 16.94 2.68
C ASP A 180 -17.63 15.71 1.87
N ILE A 181 -16.33 15.59 1.66
CA ILE A 181 -15.71 14.40 1.05
C ILE A 181 -14.94 13.58 2.11
N ALA A 182 -14.77 12.29 1.82
CA ALA A 182 -13.88 11.40 2.55
C ALA A 182 -13.25 10.42 1.56
N ILE A 183 -12.01 10.69 1.15
CA ILE A 183 -11.30 9.93 0.12
C ILE A 183 -9.83 9.73 0.53
N ASP A 184 -9.13 8.83 -0.16
CA ASP A 184 -7.68 8.61 -0.04
C ASP A 184 -7.29 8.32 1.42
N SER A 185 -7.68 7.13 1.90
CA SER A 185 -7.47 6.76 3.29
C SER A 185 -6.08 6.20 3.56
N THR A 186 -5.65 6.31 4.81
CA THR A 186 -4.52 5.56 5.37
C THR A 186 -4.98 4.90 6.66
N THR A 187 -4.94 3.57 6.71
CA THR A 187 -5.44 2.80 7.85
C THR A 187 -4.32 2.05 8.55
N ILE A 188 -4.13 2.33 9.83
CA ILE A 188 -3.07 1.73 10.65
C ILE A 188 -3.64 1.20 11.96
N LYS A 189 -3.11 0.06 12.44
CA LYS A 189 -3.42 -0.48 13.77
C LYS A 189 -2.27 -0.16 14.72
N ILE A 190 -2.56 0.55 15.81
CA ILE A 190 -1.61 0.88 16.88
C ILE A 190 -2.17 0.35 18.20
N GLY A 191 -1.53 -0.70 18.73
CA GLY A 191 -2.09 -1.45 19.86
C GLY A 191 -3.42 -2.09 19.48
N ASP A 192 -4.46 -1.83 20.28
CA ASP A 192 -5.81 -2.36 20.05
C ASP A 192 -6.72 -1.40 19.26
N THR A 193 -6.19 -0.27 18.81
CA THR A 193 -6.95 0.77 18.10
C THR A 193 -6.54 0.84 16.64
N TRP A 194 -7.54 0.81 15.77
CA TRP A 194 -7.41 1.17 14.37
C TRP A 194 -7.58 2.68 14.23
N HIS A 195 -6.67 3.31 13.49
CA HIS A 195 -6.69 4.72 13.12
C HIS A 195 -6.83 4.78 11.61
N MET A 196 -7.82 5.53 11.12
CA MET A 196 -7.96 5.83 9.71
C MET A 196 -7.88 7.35 9.53
N TYR A 197 -7.02 7.78 8.62
CA TYR A 197 -6.90 9.17 8.19
C TYR A 197 -7.42 9.29 6.76
N ALA A 198 -8.25 10.27 6.46
CA ALA A 198 -8.78 10.47 5.10
C ALA A 198 -8.87 11.96 4.75
N LEU A 199 -8.72 12.30 3.47
CA LEU A 199 -8.91 13.68 3.00
C LEU A 199 -10.35 14.15 3.27
N SER A 200 -10.46 15.37 3.78
CA SER A 200 -11.73 16.13 3.78
C SER A 200 -11.75 17.15 2.65
N GLY A 201 -12.83 17.91 2.52
CA GLY A 201 -12.95 19.01 1.56
C GLY A 201 -11.96 20.16 1.80
N GLU A 202 -11.33 20.21 2.97
CA GLU A 202 -10.25 21.15 3.30
C GLU A 202 -8.84 20.61 2.92
N GLY A 203 -8.77 19.39 2.36
CA GLY A 203 -7.54 18.76 1.89
C GLY A 203 -6.54 18.45 3.01
N ILE A 204 -5.25 18.50 2.70
CA ILE A 204 -4.16 18.17 3.66
C ILE A 204 -4.09 19.07 4.91
N ASN A 205 -4.81 20.20 4.90
CA ASN A 205 -4.87 21.10 6.05
C ASN A 205 -5.78 20.58 7.15
N ARG A 206 -6.71 19.66 6.81
CA ARG A 206 -7.66 19.10 7.76
C ARG A 206 -8.15 17.74 7.25
N LEU A 207 -7.74 16.69 7.92
CA LEU A 207 -8.05 15.31 7.60
C LEU A 207 -9.09 14.79 8.59
N TRP A 208 -9.93 13.87 8.15
CA TRP A 208 -10.71 13.04 9.05
C TRP A 208 -9.76 12.14 9.85
N HIS A 209 -9.86 12.15 11.18
CA HIS A 209 -9.26 11.11 12.02
C HIS A 209 -10.39 10.24 12.58
N LEU A 210 -10.45 8.99 12.12
CA LEU A 210 -11.39 8.00 12.61
C LEU A 210 -10.68 6.96 13.46
N THR A 211 -11.42 6.41 14.43
CA THR A 211 -10.95 5.32 15.28
C THR A 211 -11.92 4.14 15.28
N SER A 212 -11.38 2.94 15.45
CA SER A 212 -12.15 1.70 15.54
C SER A 212 -11.43 0.66 16.42
N THR A 213 -12.18 -0.25 17.03
CA THR A 213 -11.63 -1.40 17.78
C THR A 213 -11.59 -2.69 16.95
N ASP A 214 -12.32 -2.74 15.84
CA ASP A 214 -12.45 -3.92 14.97
C ASP A 214 -11.95 -3.68 13.52
N GLY A 215 -11.65 -2.42 13.19
CA GLY A 215 -11.25 -2.00 11.86
C GLY A 215 -12.38 -2.09 10.83
N LEU A 216 -13.64 -2.10 11.28
CA LEU A 216 -14.85 -2.21 10.47
C LEU A 216 -15.84 -1.09 10.82
N SER A 217 -16.03 -0.83 12.11
CA SER A 217 -16.92 0.19 12.63
C SER A 217 -16.08 1.38 13.09
N PHE A 218 -16.00 2.40 12.25
CA PHE A 218 -15.22 3.60 12.53
C PHE A 218 -16.10 4.74 13.08
N THR A 219 -15.55 5.47 14.05
CA THR A 219 -16.14 6.70 14.58
C THR A 219 -15.18 7.86 14.38
N VAL A 220 -15.70 9.01 13.99
CA VAL A 220 -14.93 10.26 13.92
C VAL A 220 -14.42 10.58 15.32
N TYR A 221 -13.10 10.62 15.47
CA TYR A 221 -12.44 11.05 16.69
C TYR A 221 -12.23 12.56 16.69
N ASP A 222 -11.61 13.09 15.63
CA ASP A 222 -11.51 14.53 15.39
C ASP A 222 -11.31 14.88 13.90
N LEU A 223 -11.00 16.14 13.65
CA LEU A 223 -10.39 16.62 12.43
C LEU A 223 -8.94 17.06 12.73
N ILE A 224 -7.96 16.42 12.10
CA ILE A 224 -6.53 16.53 12.42
C ILE A 224 -5.72 17.15 11.27
N SER A 225 -4.51 17.63 11.54
CA SER A 225 -3.50 17.90 10.51
C SER A 225 -2.12 17.43 10.98
N PHE A 226 -1.26 17.08 10.03
CA PHE A 226 0.11 16.63 10.28
C PHE A 226 1.12 17.65 9.77
N PRO A 227 1.43 18.71 10.54
CA PRO A 227 2.49 19.63 10.15
C PRO A 227 3.86 18.98 10.37
N ASN A 228 4.55 18.62 9.30
CA ASN A 228 5.95 18.19 9.37
C ASN A 228 6.85 19.39 9.05
N ALA A 229 7.70 19.79 10.00
CA ALA A 229 8.52 21.01 9.91
C ALA A 229 7.73 22.29 9.54
N GLY A 230 6.43 22.36 9.91
CA GLY A 230 5.55 23.48 9.60
C GLY A 230 4.87 23.42 8.24
N VAL A 231 5.09 22.37 7.45
CA VAL A 231 4.43 22.13 6.16
C VAL A 231 3.29 21.13 6.36
N PRO A 232 2.03 21.46 5.98
CA PRO A 232 0.95 20.50 5.95
C PRO A 232 1.33 19.27 5.13
N SER A 233 1.10 18.09 5.69
CA SER A 233 1.49 16.83 5.08
C SER A 233 0.34 15.82 5.18
N MET A 234 0.31 14.90 4.24
CA MET A 234 -0.67 13.82 4.16
C MET A 234 -0.01 12.51 4.59
N PRO A 235 -0.63 11.73 5.50
CA PRO A 235 -0.16 10.40 5.84
C PRO A 235 -0.36 9.40 4.69
N SER A 236 0.47 8.36 4.66
CA SER A 236 0.36 7.31 3.65
C SER A 236 0.53 5.90 4.22
N ASN A 237 1.60 5.65 4.98
CA ASN A 237 1.88 4.34 5.60
C ASN A 237 2.83 4.51 6.79
N GLY A 238 3.13 3.46 7.56
CA GLY A 238 4.10 3.56 8.64
C GLY A 238 4.63 2.23 9.16
N ILE A 239 5.74 2.29 9.88
CA ILE A 239 6.43 1.13 10.44
C ILE A 239 6.84 1.35 11.91
N TRP A 240 7.00 0.26 12.65
CA TRP A 240 7.55 0.31 14.00
C TRP A 240 9.09 0.28 13.99
N ILE A 241 9.71 1.22 14.68
CA ILE A 241 11.17 1.29 14.91
C ILE A 241 11.40 1.64 16.37
N ASP A 242 12.13 0.81 17.11
CA ASP A 242 12.52 1.05 18.51
C ASP A 242 11.38 1.53 19.43
N ASN A 243 10.23 0.84 19.38
CA ASN A 243 9.00 1.15 20.15
C ASN A 243 8.33 2.49 19.79
N LYS A 244 8.58 3.01 18.60
CA LYS A 244 7.83 4.14 18.02
C LYS A 244 7.26 3.70 16.69
N PHE A 245 6.01 4.06 16.44
CA PHE A 245 5.42 3.93 15.12
C PHE A 245 5.72 5.21 14.35
N TYR A 246 6.44 5.11 13.25
CA TYR A 246 6.72 6.20 12.32
C TYR A 246 5.70 6.18 11.20
N LEU A 247 4.83 7.19 11.15
CA LEU A 247 3.92 7.46 10.06
C LEU A 247 4.64 8.30 9.03
N PHE A 248 4.87 7.74 7.86
CA PHE A 248 5.40 8.46 6.70
C PHE A 248 4.35 9.39 6.14
N LEU A 249 4.82 10.57 5.79
CA LEU A 249 4.02 11.67 5.29
C LEU A 249 4.65 12.20 4.01
N TYR A 250 3.84 12.62 3.05
CA TYR A 250 4.30 13.48 1.97
C TYR A 250 3.83 14.92 2.22
N ALA A 251 4.74 15.86 2.03
CA ALA A 251 4.53 17.27 2.34
C ALA A 251 4.17 18.05 1.07
N ALA A 252 3.50 19.19 1.25
CA ALA A 252 3.13 20.09 0.15
C ALA A 252 4.33 20.65 -0.64
N ASP A 253 5.54 20.57 -0.09
CA ASP A 253 6.79 20.93 -0.77
C ASP A 253 7.37 19.81 -1.65
N GLY A 254 6.67 18.67 -1.74
CA GLY A 254 7.06 17.52 -2.53
C GLY A 254 8.08 16.61 -1.86
N SER A 255 8.37 16.77 -0.57
CA SER A 255 9.26 15.88 0.18
C SER A 255 8.51 14.78 0.94
N ILE A 256 9.22 13.71 1.29
CA ILE A 256 8.74 12.67 2.20
C ILE A 256 9.45 12.81 3.54
N GLY A 257 8.67 12.88 4.62
CA GLY A 257 9.16 12.86 6.00
C GLY A 257 8.29 11.96 6.87
N SER A 258 8.37 12.12 8.20
CA SER A 258 7.53 11.35 9.10
C SER A 258 7.20 12.09 10.39
N MET A 259 6.14 11.62 11.04
CA MET A 259 5.89 11.85 12.45
C MET A 259 5.88 10.51 13.16
N TRP A 260 6.18 10.49 14.46
CA TRP A 260 6.14 9.28 15.26
C TRP A 260 5.16 9.39 16.41
N THR A 261 4.64 8.24 16.81
CA THR A 261 3.75 8.08 17.96
C THR A 261 4.11 6.83 18.74
N LYS A 262 3.55 6.72 19.95
CA LYS A 262 3.51 5.47 20.72
C LYS A 262 2.10 4.93 20.90
N ASN A 263 1.07 5.73 20.59
CA ASN A 263 -0.31 5.44 20.93
C ASN A 263 -1.32 5.78 19.82
N GLY A 264 -0.90 6.39 18.71
CA GLY A 264 -1.77 6.76 17.59
C GLY A 264 -2.56 8.05 17.79
N PHE A 265 -2.43 8.71 18.94
CA PHE A 265 -3.13 9.95 19.27
C PHE A 265 -2.17 11.13 19.38
N ASP A 266 -1.03 10.91 20.02
CA ASP A 266 0.00 11.94 20.19
C ASP A 266 1.08 11.74 19.12
N TRP A 267 1.16 12.70 18.20
CA TRP A 267 2.12 12.69 17.09
C TRP A 267 3.23 13.71 17.31
N TYR A 268 4.46 13.28 17.08
CA TYR A 268 5.66 14.10 17.26
C TYR A 268 6.46 14.12 15.96
N PRO A 269 7.01 15.26 15.54
CA PRO A 269 7.86 15.31 14.35
C PRO A 269 9.08 14.40 14.52
N SER A 270 9.49 13.72 13.44
CA SER A 270 10.77 13.01 13.40
C SER A 270 11.95 13.95 13.10
N GLU A 271 11.67 15.16 12.60
CA GLU A 271 12.65 16.14 12.09
C GLU A 271 13.53 15.62 10.95
N GLN A 272 13.17 14.46 10.37
CA GLN A 272 13.91 13.81 9.30
C GLN A 272 13.14 13.90 7.99
N THR A 273 13.84 14.35 6.96
CA THR A 273 13.42 14.14 5.58
C THR A 273 13.99 12.82 5.09
N HIS A 274 13.12 11.95 4.58
CA HIS A 274 13.49 10.62 4.11
C HIS A 274 13.88 10.65 2.62
N LEU A 275 13.13 11.40 1.82
CA LEU A 275 13.41 11.65 0.41
C LEU A 275 13.04 13.10 0.05
N GLN A 276 13.79 13.70 -0.87
CA GLN A 276 13.50 15.01 -1.47
C GLN A 276 13.55 14.87 -2.98
N PRO A 277 12.78 15.67 -3.73
CA PRO A 277 12.83 15.67 -5.18
C PRO A 277 14.23 16.02 -5.68
N THR A 278 14.71 15.29 -6.67
CA THR A 278 15.92 15.66 -7.42
C THR A 278 15.63 16.76 -8.45
N GLU A 279 16.65 17.26 -9.16
CA GLU A 279 16.47 18.30 -10.19
C GLU A 279 15.50 17.91 -11.33
N ASN A 280 15.31 16.61 -11.56
CA ASN A 280 14.42 16.09 -12.60
C ASN A 280 13.04 15.69 -12.06
N GLU A 281 12.82 15.87 -10.77
CA GLU A 281 11.59 15.49 -10.08
C GLU A 281 10.88 16.72 -9.54
N LEU A 282 9.57 16.76 -9.74
CA LEU A 282 8.71 17.79 -9.19
C LEU A 282 8.35 17.49 -7.73
N TYR A 283 8.27 16.20 -7.37
CA TYR A 283 7.90 15.72 -6.05
C TYR A 283 8.34 14.27 -5.86
N VAL A 284 8.45 13.87 -4.60
CA VAL A 284 8.36 12.49 -4.13
C VAL A 284 7.21 12.43 -3.13
N LYS A 285 6.28 11.48 -3.28
CA LYS A 285 5.06 11.44 -2.46
C LYS A 285 4.45 10.05 -2.32
N ASP A 286 3.36 9.96 -1.56
CA ASP A 286 2.58 8.75 -1.29
C ASP A 286 3.45 7.52 -0.92
N PRO A 287 4.32 7.62 0.11
CA PRO A 287 5.19 6.51 0.46
C PRO A 287 4.44 5.36 1.12
N THR A 288 4.75 4.13 0.70
CA THR A 288 4.45 2.91 1.47
C THR A 288 5.73 2.12 1.71
N VAL A 289 5.85 1.48 2.87
CA VAL A 289 7.10 0.81 3.29
C VAL A 289 6.81 -0.58 3.78
N VAL A 290 7.59 -1.54 3.29
CA VAL A 290 7.60 -2.92 3.80
C VAL A 290 9.01 -3.31 4.24
N GLN A 291 9.11 -4.12 5.29
CA GLN A 291 10.38 -4.68 5.72
C GLN A 291 10.57 -6.09 5.13
N LEU A 292 11.63 -6.26 4.34
CA LEU A 292 12.00 -7.52 3.72
C LEU A 292 12.72 -8.44 4.72
N ASP A 293 12.71 -9.75 4.49
CA ASP A 293 13.35 -10.75 5.36
C ASP A 293 14.85 -10.56 5.55
N ASN A 294 15.50 -9.89 4.59
CA ASN A 294 16.91 -9.55 4.66
C ASN A 294 17.21 -8.34 5.58
N GLY A 295 16.19 -7.76 6.22
CA GLY A 295 16.27 -6.61 7.12
C GLY A 295 16.22 -5.24 6.43
N GLN A 296 16.17 -5.21 5.10
CA GLN A 296 15.99 -3.98 4.34
C GLN A 296 14.53 -3.52 4.38
N ASN A 297 14.32 -2.23 4.56
CA ASN A 297 13.04 -1.57 4.32
C ASN A 297 13.00 -1.11 2.87
N LEU A 298 11.98 -1.55 2.13
CA LEU A 298 11.71 -1.15 0.77
C LEU A 298 10.57 -0.14 0.79
N MET A 299 10.85 1.10 0.40
CA MET A 299 9.87 2.14 0.19
C MET A 299 9.45 2.16 -1.26
N PHE A 300 8.15 2.18 -1.50
CA PHE A 300 7.56 2.56 -2.78
C PHE A 300 7.10 4.01 -2.67
N TYR A 301 7.39 4.81 -3.69
CA TYR A 301 7.02 6.22 -3.71
C TYR A 301 6.64 6.66 -5.12
N VAL A 302 5.88 7.75 -5.18
CA VAL A 302 5.43 8.36 -6.43
C VAL A 302 6.32 9.52 -6.80
N THR A 303 6.68 9.62 -8.08
CA THR A 303 7.32 10.79 -8.70
C THR A 303 6.72 11.05 -10.09
N ASN A 304 7.12 12.12 -10.77
CA ASN A 304 6.66 12.38 -12.14
C ASN A 304 7.33 11.46 -13.14
N ILE A 305 6.62 11.14 -14.22
CA ILE A 305 7.24 10.58 -15.41
C ILE A 305 8.14 11.68 -16.04
N PRO A 306 9.38 11.36 -16.48
CA PRO A 306 10.25 12.28 -17.20
C PRO A 306 9.63 12.91 -18.46
#